data_AF-W4FXJ6-F1
#
_entry.id   AF-W4FXJ6-F1
#
_cell.length_a   1.000
_cell.length_b   1.000
_cell.length_c   1.000
_cell.angle_alpha   90.00
_cell.angle_beta   90.00
_cell.angle_gamma   90.00
#
_symmetry.space_group_name_H-M   'P 1'
#
loop_
_entity.id
_entity.type
_entity.pdbx_description
1 polymer ?
#
loop_
_entity_poly.entity_id
_entity_poly.type
_entity_poly.pdbx_seq_one_letter_code
_entity_poly.pdbx_strand_id
1 'polypeptide(L)'
;MEWSVDDTDEGGVLHVIVTTSLTLHTLRDAMAIAAAIPRRHSVTRLHVSHPHTTLSMQLLDAVVRELGRVFSHCACLEWSLIGAKNVPSLAWLAALWRDVWCLAPSTPRQIRLHLDSHHVTHDVASLDLLQPHLDGLYIRAKATMPTLVPQLGSLTMLTELCLAKTFSSWNRHVLASFLTKLAPYPRSRKQHTYLPYLTTLSLTNNMFNADDVVGLVTALRYHDTLRHLSLAYSLPHMTAKTGQWISAGLLHSPYSNLQSLNLSGLSIHQDAAHAMIGCHDLSDVAPPPPNIAHGVPHSPVPRGLYAIPATILLQHHGNWQISSHSSSTYNVEVVCSTALDVAVVVPGGGIVWLDRYKFPMQQLCPDVKQQAHKDKHMRELVLDDLTSANVVVPLLTSFPNVRSLQRLRLRRYGLTTDELREVLRCCPLLVALDLQACQLSDVSPLIEAWRSPPYPSVLQRLNVAKNVLGLVGATAIFQSLAECPHLQVLDISHNCIGSSALDTLHDALQDNHTLQTITIDATPEGDALSKDHHGTPLHVLPLSVEVQQACFHALYRKLEHQHMLDPSVVRSIFQFAAPTVYRRVRQVP
;
A
#
# COMPACT_ATOMS: atom_id res chain seq x y z
N MET A 1 5.30 14.58 -21.76
CA MET A 1 5.09 14.32 -20.32
C MET A 1 3.62 14.13 -20.10
N GLU A 2 3.25 13.11 -19.37
CA GLU A 2 1.89 12.86 -18.91
C GLU A 2 1.80 13.20 -17.42
N TRP A 3 0.66 13.73 -17.00
CA TRP A 3 0.40 14.21 -15.65
C TRP A 3 -0.87 13.54 -15.12
N SER A 4 -0.86 13.04 -13.89
CA SER A 4 -2.07 12.54 -13.24
C SER A 4 -2.07 12.87 -11.75
N VAL A 5 -3.06 13.60 -11.28
CA VAL A 5 -3.27 13.80 -9.83
C VAL A 5 -3.97 12.56 -9.28
N ASP A 6 -3.43 12.01 -8.21
CA ASP A 6 -3.99 10.92 -7.44
C ASP A 6 -4.54 11.52 -6.13
N ASP A 7 -5.87 11.55 -6.03
CA ASP A 7 -6.61 12.03 -4.86
C ASP A 7 -6.87 10.91 -3.84
N THR A 8 -6.20 9.75 -3.98
CA THR A 8 -6.52 8.52 -3.24
C THR A 8 -5.88 8.38 -1.86
N ASP A 9 -4.85 9.16 -1.55
CA ASP A 9 -4.29 9.36 -0.21
C ASP A 9 -4.63 10.77 0.25
N GLU A 10 -4.77 11.01 1.56
CA GLU A 10 -5.15 12.29 2.19
C GLU A 10 -4.23 13.50 1.87
N GLY A 11 -3.33 13.41 0.89
CA GLY A 11 -2.56 14.51 0.32
C GLY A 11 -2.30 14.31 -1.17
N GLY A 12 -2.94 15.12 -2.02
CA GLY A 12 -2.91 15.02 -3.48
C GLY A 12 -1.51 14.77 -4.06
N VAL A 13 -1.30 13.57 -4.61
CA VAL A 13 -0.05 13.16 -5.23
C VAL A 13 -0.13 13.41 -6.72
N LEU A 14 0.75 14.23 -7.29
CA LEU A 14 0.82 14.39 -8.74
C LEU A 14 1.83 13.40 -9.31
N HIS A 15 1.37 12.40 -10.04
CA HIS A 15 2.25 11.54 -10.83
C HIS A 15 2.61 12.20 -12.16
N VAL A 16 3.89 12.19 -12.47
CA VAL A 16 4.46 12.66 -13.73
C VAL A 16 5.11 11.47 -14.42
N ILE A 17 4.69 11.17 -15.64
CA ILE A 17 5.35 10.16 -16.47
C ILE A 17 6.09 10.87 -17.59
N VAL A 18 7.40 10.72 -17.60
CA VAL A 18 8.22 11.23 -18.70
C VAL A 18 8.21 10.22 -19.82
N THR A 19 7.76 10.67 -20.99
CA THR A 19 7.63 9.88 -22.22
C THR A 19 8.91 9.98 -23.06
N THR A 20 9.14 8.99 -23.93
CA THR A 20 10.31 8.95 -24.83
C THR A 20 10.39 10.10 -25.84
N SER A 21 9.27 10.79 -26.09
CA SER A 21 9.14 11.94 -27.00
C SER A 21 9.58 13.28 -26.40
N LEU A 22 10.02 13.32 -25.14
CA LEU A 22 10.38 14.58 -24.48
C LEU A 22 11.68 15.17 -25.06
N THR A 23 11.63 16.45 -25.41
CA THR A 23 12.78 17.27 -25.83
C THR A 23 12.85 18.53 -24.97
N LEU A 24 13.95 19.29 -25.02
CA LEU A 24 14.07 20.58 -24.32
C LEU A 24 13.00 21.59 -24.79
N HIS A 25 12.59 21.53 -26.05
CA HIS A 25 11.57 22.41 -26.59
C HIS A 25 10.19 22.04 -26.03
N THR A 26 9.81 20.77 -26.15
CA THR A 26 8.51 20.28 -25.64
C THR A 26 8.41 20.29 -24.11
N LEU A 27 9.55 20.33 -23.41
CA LEU A 27 9.58 20.51 -21.96
C LEU A 27 8.97 21.85 -21.54
N ARG A 28 9.30 22.96 -22.21
CA ARG A 28 8.77 24.28 -21.83
C ARG A 28 7.25 24.32 -21.96
N ASP A 29 6.72 23.76 -23.04
CA ASP A 29 5.28 23.68 -23.26
C ASP A 29 4.61 22.78 -22.22
N ALA A 30 5.23 21.62 -21.92
CA ALA A 30 4.75 20.73 -20.86
C ALA A 30 4.78 21.41 -19.48
N MET A 31 5.78 22.23 -19.18
CA MET A 31 5.87 23.01 -17.93
C MET A 31 4.90 24.17 -17.90
N ALA A 32 4.60 24.80 -19.04
CA ALA A 32 3.57 25.83 -19.14
C ALA A 32 2.18 25.22 -18.87
N ILE A 33 1.91 24.05 -19.43
CA ILE A 33 0.71 23.25 -19.13
C ILE A 33 0.70 22.86 -17.64
N ALA A 34 1.83 22.37 -17.11
CA ALA A 34 1.94 21.99 -15.70
C ALA A 34 1.72 23.18 -14.75
N ALA A 35 2.26 24.34 -15.09
CA ALA A 35 2.06 25.58 -14.35
C ALA A 35 0.61 26.07 -14.45
N ALA A 36 -0.08 25.76 -15.55
CA ALA A 36 -1.48 26.03 -15.76
C ALA A 36 -2.41 24.95 -15.16
N ILE A 37 -1.88 23.87 -14.56
CA ILE A 37 -2.69 22.87 -13.84
C ILE A 37 -3.51 23.57 -12.75
N PRO A 38 -4.85 23.50 -12.82
CA PRO A 38 -5.72 24.01 -11.77
C PRO A 38 -5.37 23.38 -10.42
N ARG A 39 -5.28 24.18 -9.35
CA ARG A 39 -4.81 23.77 -8.01
C ARG A 39 -3.47 23.06 -7.95
N ARG A 40 -2.49 23.40 -8.80
CA ARG A 40 -1.12 22.92 -8.60
C ARG A 40 -0.69 22.98 -7.12
N HIS A 41 -1.09 24.05 -6.40
CA HIS A 41 -0.81 24.30 -4.99
C HIS A 41 -1.42 23.31 -3.97
N SER A 42 -2.40 22.46 -4.34
CA SER A 42 -2.91 21.39 -3.47
C SER A 42 -2.10 20.11 -3.56
N VAL A 43 -1.14 20.03 -4.50
CA VAL A 43 -0.25 18.89 -4.62
C VAL A 43 0.73 18.91 -3.45
N THR A 44 0.64 17.90 -2.59
CA THR A 44 1.56 17.77 -1.44
C THR A 44 2.79 16.93 -1.79
N ARG A 45 2.65 16.03 -2.78
CA ARG A 45 3.71 15.11 -3.21
C ARG A 45 3.76 15.02 -4.74
N LEU A 46 4.96 15.04 -5.29
CA LEU A 46 5.19 14.88 -6.74
C LEU A 46 5.86 13.52 -6.99
N HIS A 47 5.20 12.60 -7.70
CA HIS A 47 5.77 11.29 -8.06
C HIS A 47 6.20 11.25 -9.53
N VAL A 48 7.50 11.31 -9.80
CA VAL A 48 8.05 11.30 -11.16
C VAL A 48 8.53 9.89 -11.53
N SER A 49 8.14 9.39 -12.70
CA SER A 49 8.61 8.12 -13.25
C SER A 49 8.90 8.26 -14.74
N HIS A 50 9.88 7.50 -15.24
CA HIS A 50 10.25 7.58 -16.66
C HIS A 50 10.70 6.21 -17.21
N PRO A 51 9.80 5.21 -17.16
CA PRO A 51 10.14 3.84 -17.53
C PRO A 51 10.55 3.73 -18.99
N HIS A 52 11.56 2.92 -19.28
CA HIS A 52 12.06 2.63 -20.63
C HIS A 52 12.56 3.84 -21.44
N THR A 53 12.72 5.01 -20.80
CA THR A 53 13.26 6.22 -21.42
C THR A 53 14.78 6.30 -21.26
N THR A 54 15.42 7.01 -22.19
CA THR A 54 16.83 7.45 -22.08
C THR A 54 16.84 8.97 -22.11
N LEU A 55 17.19 9.62 -21.01
CA LEU A 55 17.23 11.07 -20.89
C LEU A 55 18.70 11.53 -20.82
N SER A 56 19.06 12.51 -21.64
CA SER A 56 20.40 13.11 -21.55
C SER A 56 20.56 13.89 -20.24
N MET A 57 21.79 14.05 -19.76
CA MET A 57 22.06 14.85 -18.54
C MET A 57 21.49 16.26 -18.63
N GLN A 58 21.58 16.90 -19.81
CA GLN A 58 21.03 18.25 -20.03
C GLN A 58 19.51 18.27 -19.91
N LEU A 59 18.82 17.28 -20.49
CA LEU A 59 17.37 17.21 -20.41
C LEU A 59 16.92 16.89 -18.98
N LEU A 60 17.64 16.02 -18.27
CA LEU A 60 17.31 15.64 -16.89
C LEU A 60 17.52 16.80 -15.91
N ASP A 61 18.61 17.57 -16.05
CA ASP A 61 18.83 18.80 -15.29
C ASP A 61 17.69 19.81 -15.52
N ALA A 62 17.32 20.05 -16.78
CA ALA A 62 16.22 20.94 -17.13
C ALA A 62 14.88 20.47 -16.53
N VAL A 63 14.58 19.17 -16.59
CA VAL A 63 13.36 18.60 -16.01
C VAL A 63 13.32 18.81 -14.50
N VAL A 64 14.39 18.47 -13.77
CA VAL A 64 14.41 18.60 -12.30
C VAL A 64 14.28 20.06 -11.89
N ARG A 65 14.96 20.99 -12.59
CA ARG A 65 14.86 22.44 -12.32
C ARG A 65 13.48 23.01 -12.58
N GLU A 66 12.87 22.70 -13.72
CA GLU A 66 11.54 23.22 -14.02
C GLU A 66 10.48 22.61 -13.10
N LEU A 67 10.56 21.31 -12.78
CA LEU A 67 9.69 20.70 -11.78
C LEU A 67 9.87 21.36 -10.40
N GLY A 68 11.12 21.58 -9.98
CA GLY A 68 11.44 22.28 -8.74
C GLY A 68 10.88 23.70 -8.67
N ARG A 69 10.83 24.40 -9.81
CA ARG A 69 10.27 25.75 -9.95
C ARG A 69 8.74 25.75 -9.96
N VAL A 70 8.10 24.90 -10.75
CA VAL A 70 6.64 24.83 -10.90
C VAL A 70 5.99 24.29 -9.62
N PHE A 71 6.63 23.31 -8.97
CA PHE A 71 6.14 22.62 -7.77
C PHE A 71 6.92 23.02 -6.51
N SER A 72 7.29 24.31 -6.41
CA SER A 72 8.04 24.86 -5.26
C SER A 72 7.34 24.70 -3.91
N HIS A 73 6.02 24.50 -3.91
CA HIS A 73 5.16 24.34 -2.75
C HIS A 73 5.02 22.88 -2.28
N CYS A 74 5.40 21.88 -3.09
CA CYS A 74 5.25 20.48 -2.73
C CYS A 74 6.26 20.10 -1.65
N ALA A 75 5.82 19.39 -0.61
CA ALA A 75 6.66 19.02 0.52
C ALA A 75 7.57 17.81 0.22
N CYS A 76 7.18 16.95 -0.72
CA CYS A 76 7.87 15.70 -1.01
C CYS A 76 8.00 15.44 -2.52
N LEU A 77 9.19 15.04 -2.97
CA LEU A 77 9.45 14.51 -4.31
C LEU A 77 9.68 13.01 -4.24
N GLU A 78 8.94 12.23 -4.99
CA GLU A 78 9.14 10.79 -5.13
C GLU A 78 9.63 10.52 -6.56
N TRP A 79 10.83 9.98 -6.72
CA TRP A 79 11.42 9.77 -8.03
C TRP A 79 11.70 8.30 -8.29
N SER A 80 11.13 7.77 -9.38
CA SER A 80 11.30 6.38 -9.79
C SER A 80 12.19 6.24 -11.01
N LEU A 81 13.36 5.62 -10.77
CA LEU A 81 14.33 5.21 -11.79
C LEU A 81 14.11 3.76 -12.26
N ILE A 82 13.08 3.07 -11.76
CA ILE A 82 12.83 1.67 -12.12
C ILE A 82 12.59 1.56 -13.63
N GLY A 83 13.40 0.75 -14.31
CA GLY A 83 13.28 0.51 -15.74
C GLY A 83 13.77 1.65 -16.64
N ALA A 84 14.32 2.72 -16.07
CA ALA A 84 15.01 3.77 -16.81
C ALA A 84 16.32 3.23 -17.41
N LYS A 85 16.70 3.72 -18.59
CA LYS A 85 17.90 3.27 -19.31
C LYS A 85 18.92 4.41 -19.40
N ASN A 86 20.21 4.09 -19.29
CA ASN A 86 21.32 5.03 -19.41
C ASN A 86 21.22 6.25 -18.48
N VAL A 87 20.81 6.03 -17.24
CA VAL A 87 20.70 7.08 -16.22
C VAL A 87 22.09 7.55 -15.77
N PRO A 88 22.31 8.85 -15.52
CA PRO A 88 23.56 9.37 -14.95
C PRO A 88 23.91 8.76 -13.60
N SER A 89 25.13 9.02 -13.10
CA SER A 89 25.56 8.51 -11.79
C SER A 89 24.65 9.00 -10.65
N LEU A 90 24.48 8.16 -9.63
CA LEU A 90 23.69 8.50 -8.45
C LEU A 90 24.29 9.72 -7.72
N ALA A 91 25.61 9.89 -7.72
CA ALA A 91 26.27 11.08 -7.20
C ALA A 91 25.76 12.37 -7.86
N TRP A 92 25.71 12.39 -9.18
CA TRP A 92 25.26 13.57 -9.92
C TRP A 92 23.78 13.83 -9.67
N LEU A 93 22.94 12.79 -9.67
CA LEU A 93 21.51 12.93 -9.40
C LEU A 93 21.21 13.39 -7.98
N ALA A 94 21.89 12.80 -6.99
CA ALA A 94 21.75 13.17 -5.58
C ALA A 94 22.13 14.64 -5.35
N ALA A 95 23.24 15.10 -5.95
CA ALA A 95 23.62 16.51 -5.91
C ALA A 95 22.57 17.41 -6.57
N LEU A 96 22.07 17.02 -7.74
CA LEU A 96 21.05 17.77 -8.46
C LEU A 96 19.75 17.90 -7.64
N TRP A 97 19.22 16.79 -7.12
CA TRP A 97 18.02 16.80 -6.29
C TRP A 97 18.23 17.59 -4.99
N ARG A 98 19.39 17.44 -4.34
CA ARG A 98 19.71 18.22 -3.14
C ARG A 98 19.66 19.72 -3.42
N ASP A 99 20.39 20.16 -4.44
CA ASP A 99 20.60 21.59 -4.71
C ASP A 99 19.36 22.25 -5.30
N VAL A 100 18.59 21.54 -6.12
CA VAL A 100 17.42 22.08 -6.82
C VAL A 100 16.13 21.88 -6.03
N TRP A 101 15.97 20.73 -5.38
CA TRP A 101 14.73 20.38 -4.68
C TRP A 101 14.84 20.62 -3.17
N CYS A 102 15.72 19.88 -2.49
CA CYS A 102 15.78 19.84 -1.03
C CYS A 102 16.15 21.20 -0.41
N LEU A 103 17.16 21.88 -0.97
CA LEU A 103 17.70 23.16 -0.47
C LEU A 103 17.03 24.40 -1.09
N ALA A 104 15.87 24.23 -1.73
CA ALA A 104 15.20 25.36 -2.36
C ALA A 104 14.76 26.41 -1.33
N PRO A 105 14.63 27.70 -1.75
CA PRO A 105 14.42 28.81 -0.82
C PRO A 105 13.13 28.74 0.02
N SER A 106 12.15 27.96 -0.43
CA SER A 106 10.84 27.80 0.20
C SER A 106 10.74 26.45 0.92
N THR A 107 11.11 26.43 2.21
CA THR A 107 11.05 25.29 3.15
C THR A 107 11.85 24.03 2.77
N PRO A 108 12.44 23.29 3.74
CA PRO A 108 13.13 22.05 3.45
C PRO A 108 12.15 20.98 2.95
N ARG A 109 12.48 20.35 1.81
CA ARG A 109 11.61 19.36 1.14
C ARG A 109 12.20 17.97 1.20
N GLN A 110 11.33 16.97 1.43
CA GLN A 110 11.71 15.56 1.50
C GLN A 110 11.82 14.95 0.10
N ILE A 111 12.58 13.85 0.00
CA ILE A 111 12.72 13.06 -1.20
C ILE A 111 12.60 11.56 -0.90
N ARG A 112 11.93 10.85 -1.81
CA ARG A 112 11.76 9.39 -1.83
C ARG A 112 12.28 8.83 -3.15
N LEU A 113 12.99 7.72 -3.11
CA LEU A 113 13.63 7.16 -4.30
C LEU A 113 13.21 5.71 -4.56
N HIS A 114 12.83 5.42 -5.81
CA HIS A 114 12.65 4.04 -6.28
C HIS A 114 13.76 3.66 -7.24
N LEU A 115 14.51 2.62 -6.88
CA LEU A 115 15.71 2.20 -7.59
C LEU A 115 15.62 0.71 -7.92
N ASP A 116 16.25 0.32 -9.03
CA ASP A 116 16.44 -1.10 -9.39
C ASP A 116 17.91 -1.53 -9.26
N SER A 117 18.20 -2.79 -9.55
CA SER A 117 19.56 -3.35 -9.45
C SER A 117 20.61 -2.65 -10.31
N HIS A 118 20.24 -1.98 -11.40
CA HIS A 118 21.20 -1.29 -12.27
C HIS A 118 21.67 0.03 -11.65
N HIS A 119 20.78 0.69 -10.92
CA HIS A 119 21.05 2.01 -10.36
C HIS A 119 21.78 1.94 -9.02
N VAL A 120 21.53 0.90 -8.22
CA VAL A 120 22.08 0.76 -6.86
C VAL A 120 23.45 0.05 -6.88
N THR A 121 24.41 0.50 -7.70
CA THR A 121 25.75 -0.14 -7.83
C THR A 121 26.83 0.55 -6.98
N HIS A 122 28.03 0.82 -7.51
CA HIS A 122 29.20 1.26 -6.72
C HIS A 122 29.04 2.66 -6.06
N ASP A 123 27.99 3.41 -6.39
CA ASP A 123 27.82 4.83 -6.04
C ASP A 123 26.69 5.08 -5.01
N VAL A 124 26.29 4.05 -4.27
CA VAL A 124 25.19 4.14 -3.29
C VAL A 124 25.55 5.03 -2.08
N ALA A 125 26.84 5.17 -1.78
CA ALA A 125 27.32 6.10 -0.74
C ALA A 125 26.91 7.55 -1.01
N SER A 126 26.68 7.91 -2.28
CA SER A 126 26.23 9.24 -2.65
C SER A 126 24.80 9.57 -2.22
N LEU A 127 24.02 8.59 -1.76
CA LEU A 127 22.71 8.85 -1.12
C LEU A 127 22.85 9.64 0.20
N ASP A 128 24.03 9.62 0.84
CA ASP A 128 24.32 10.45 2.01
C ASP A 128 24.19 11.95 1.71
N LEU A 129 24.40 12.36 0.45
CA LEU A 129 24.21 13.75 0.03
C LEU A 129 22.76 14.24 0.20
N LEU A 130 21.80 13.31 0.23
CA LEU A 130 20.38 13.64 0.40
C LEU A 130 19.97 13.70 1.87
N GLN A 131 20.81 13.31 2.83
CA GLN A 131 20.48 13.48 4.25
C GLN A 131 20.43 14.98 4.64
N PRO A 132 19.51 15.39 5.54
CA PRO A 132 18.48 14.60 6.24
C PRO A 132 17.13 14.49 5.48
N HIS A 133 17.10 14.81 4.19
CA HIS A 133 15.87 14.95 3.38
C HIS A 133 15.38 13.63 2.76
N LEU A 134 16.16 12.55 2.80
CA LEU A 134 15.75 11.25 2.28
C LEU A 134 14.92 10.51 3.33
N ASP A 135 13.60 10.45 3.15
CA ASP A 135 12.66 9.81 4.09
C ASP A 135 12.14 8.44 3.61
N GLY A 136 12.31 8.10 2.32
CA GLY A 136 11.84 6.83 1.76
C GLY A 136 12.77 6.24 0.70
N LEU A 137 13.00 4.93 0.77
CA LEU A 137 13.86 4.20 -0.16
C LEU A 137 13.22 2.87 -0.57
N TYR A 138 12.94 2.72 -1.87
CA TYR A 138 12.32 1.53 -2.45
C TYR A 138 13.26 0.89 -3.45
N ILE A 139 13.70 -0.33 -3.16
CA ILE A 139 14.70 -1.03 -3.95
C ILE A 139 14.10 -2.32 -4.47
N ARG A 140 14.13 -2.45 -5.79
CA ARG A 140 13.73 -3.66 -6.52
C ARG A 140 14.94 -4.24 -7.24
N ALA A 141 15.72 -5.03 -6.52
CA ALA A 141 16.91 -5.67 -7.07
C ALA A 141 16.67 -7.15 -7.37
N LYS A 142 17.26 -7.70 -8.44
CA LYS A 142 17.29 -9.16 -8.68
C LYS A 142 18.51 -9.84 -8.04
N ALA A 143 19.46 -9.07 -7.55
CA ALA A 143 20.74 -9.53 -7.01
C ALA A 143 21.03 -8.89 -5.66
N THR A 144 21.92 -9.52 -4.91
CA THR A 144 22.31 -9.16 -3.55
C THR A 144 23.21 -7.92 -3.56
N MET A 145 22.94 -6.97 -2.64
CA MET A 145 23.51 -5.61 -2.69
C MET A 145 24.41 -5.35 -1.48
N PRO A 146 25.66 -5.85 -1.47
CA PRO A 146 26.53 -5.76 -0.30
C PRO A 146 26.94 -4.32 0.06
N THR A 147 26.92 -3.39 -0.90
CA THR A 147 27.30 -1.98 -0.71
C THR A 147 26.21 -1.13 -0.07
N LEU A 148 24.93 -1.47 -0.27
CA LEU A 148 23.79 -0.70 0.22
C LEU A 148 23.59 -0.83 1.74
N VAL A 149 23.64 -2.06 2.25
CA VAL A 149 23.29 -2.34 3.65
C VAL A 149 24.18 -1.59 4.66
N PRO A 150 25.51 -1.49 4.47
CA PRO A 150 26.35 -0.64 5.32
C PRO A 150 25.89 0.83 5.35
N GLN A 151 25.46 1.36 4.20
CA GLN A 151 25.00 2.75 4.03
C GLN A 151 23.63 3.00 4.65
N LEU A 152 22.77 2.00 4.81
CA LEU A 152 21.48 2.21 5.51
C LEU A 152 21.67 2.77 6.94
N GLY A 153 22.83 2.53 7.57
CA GLY A 153 23.12 3.09 8.89
C GLY A 153 23.36 4.61 8.93
N SER A 154 23.74 5.25 7.82
CA SER A 154 23.86 6.71 7.73
C SER A 154 22.53 7.39 7.39
N LEU A 155 21.59 6.64 6.81
CA LEU A 155 20.28 7.14 6.38
C LEU A 155 19.26 7.18 7.53
N THR A 156 19.58 7.89 8.61
CA THR A 156 18.84 7.82 9.88
C THR A 156 17.42 8.38 9.81
N MET A 157 17.11 9.22 8.81
CA MET A 157 15.80 9.86 8.64
C MET A 157 14.78 9.01 7.86
N LEU A 158 15.14 7.79 7.46
CA LEU A 158 14.23 6.90 6.74
C LEU A 158 13.02 6.52 7.58
N THR A 159 11.85 6.74 7.01
CA THR A 159 10.52 6.34 7.53
C THR A 159 9.97 5.13 6.78
N GLU A 160 10.30 5.00 5.49
CA GLU A 160 9.85 3.92 4.63
C GLU A 160 11.02 3.23 3.94
N LEU A 161 11.10 1.90 4.10
CA LEU A 161 12.13 1.09 3.46
C LEU A 161 11.51 -0.15 2.81
N CYS A 162 11.72 -0.29 1.51
CA CYS A 162 11.32 -1.48 0.76
C CYS A 162 12.55 -2.13 0.13
N LEU A 163 12.85 -3.37 0.52
CA LEU A 163 13.95 -4.18 0.00
C LEU A 163 13.38 -5.47 -0.59
N ALA A 164 12.74 -5.34 -1.76
CA ALA A 164 12.15 -6.46 -2.45
C ALA A 164 13.24 -7.28 -3.17
N LYS A 165 13.17 -8.62 -3.09
CA LYS A 165 14.08 -9.55 -3.80
C LYS A 165 15.59 -9.33 -3.55
N THR A 166 15.94 -8.79 -2.38
CA THR A 166 17.30 -8.35 -2.04
C THR A 166 18.11 -9.38 -1.23
N PHE A 167 17.44 -10.15 -0.37
CA PHE A 167 18.03 -11.13 0.53
C PHE A 167 17.70 -12.56 0.08
N SER A 168 18.70 -13.42 0.14
CA SER A 168 18.62 -14.85 -0.14
C SER A 168 19.57 -15.64 0.76
N SER A 169 19.45 -16.97 0.74
CA SER A 169 20.34 -17.88 1.47
C SER A 169 21.84 -17.69 1.13
N TRP A 170 22.16 -17.11 -0.02
CA TRP A 170 23.53 -16.90 -0.50
C TRP A 170 24.20 -15.64 0.06
N ASN A 171 23.46 -14.67 0.62
CA ASN A 171 24.01 -13.43 1.18
C ASN A 171 23.69 -13.20 2.67
N ARG A 172 23.78 -14.27 3.48
CA ARG A 172 23.52 -14.22 4.92
C ARG A 172 24.30 -13.15 5.69
N HIS A 173 25.54 -12.86 5.29
CA HIS A 173 26.33 -11.78 5.90
C HIS A 173 25.72 -10.39 5.66
N VAL A 174 25.12 -10.17 4.48
CA VAL A 174 24.43 -8.93 4.14
C VAL A 174 23.13 -8.80 4.93
N LEU A 175 22.37 -9.89 5.08
CA LEU A 175 21.21 -9.93 5.98
C LEU A 175 21.61 -9.64 7.43
N ALA A 176 22.63 -10.33 7.95
CA ALA A 176 23.09 -10.12 9.32
C ALA A 176 23.50 -8.66 9.57
N SER A 177 24.22 -8.04 8.63
CA SER A 177 24.56 -6.62 8.68
C SER A 177 23.29 -5.74 8.69
N PHE A 178 22.30 -6.06 7.85
CA PHE A 178 21.03 -5.33 7.81
C PHE A 178 20.25 -5.44 9.13
N LEU A 179 20.21 -6.62 9.74
CA LEU A 179 19.54 -6.84 11.03
C LEU A 179 20.15 -5.97 12.14
N THR A 180 21.47 -5.69 12.10
CA THR A 180 22.09 -4.74 13.05
C THR A 180 21.62 -3.30 12.89
N LYS A 181 21.02 -2.94 11.74
CA LYS A 181 20.44 -1.61 11.49
C LYS A 181 19.00 -1.48 11.98
N LEU A 182 18.33 -2.61 12.20
CA LEU A 182 16.96 -2.64 12.71
C LEU A 182 16.93 -2.67 14.24
N ALA A 183 17.84 -3.40 14.88
CA ALA A 183 17.77 -3.58 16.32
C ALA A 183 18.42 -2.41 17.08
N PRO A 184 17.79 -1.83 18.12
CA PRO A 184 18.33 -0.71 18.89
C PRO A 184 19.45 -1.12 19.87
N TYR A 185 20.29 -2.10 19.54
CA TYR A 185 21.36 -2.54 20.43
C TYR A 185 22.53 -1.54 20.45
N PRO A 186 22.94 -1.04 21.64
CA PRO A 186 24.11 -0.19 21.74
C PRO A 186 25.38 -1.04 21.62
N ARG A 187 25.92 -1.21 20.40
CA ARG A 187 27.31 -1.63 20.24
C ARG A 187 28.20 -0.39 20.17
N SER A 188 28.55 0.10 21.36
CA SER A 188 29.52 1.17 21.65
C SER A 188 29.03 2.62 21.52
N ARG A 189 29.66 3.51 22.32
CA ARG A 189 29.43 4.96 22.45
C ARG A 189 29.66 5.78 21.16
N LYS A 190 29.99 5.14 20.04
CA LYS A 190 30.28 5.82 18.77
C LYS A 190 29.49 5.14 17.64
N GLN A 191 28.56 5.90 17.06
CA GLN A 191 27.71 5.61 15.90
C GLN A 191 26.39 4.88 16.17
N HIS A 192 25.32 5.68 16.18
CA HIS A 192 23.93 5.26 16.01
C HIS A 192 23.75 4.67 14.61
N THR A 193 23.90 3.36 14.46
CA THR A 193 23.68 2.67 13.17
C THR A 193 22.28 2.08 13.06
N TYR A 194 21.32 2.56 13.83
CA TYR A 194 19.94 2.07 13.80
C TYR A 194 19.07 2.99 12.95
N LEU A 195 17.94 2.50 12.44
CA LEU A 195 16.94 3.28 11.71
C LEU A 195 15.84 3.76 12.68
N PRO A 196 15.99 4.90 13.38
CA PRO A 196 15.10 5.33 14.46
C PRO A 196 13.65 5.59 14.04
N TYR A 197 13.45 6.14 12.84
CA TYR A 197 12.14 6.66 12.43
C TYR A 197 11.39 5.70 11.50
N LEU A 198 11.86 4.47 11.35
CA LEU A 198 11.33 3.52 10.38
C LEU A 198 9.93 3.02 10.80
N THR A 199 8.90 3.51 10.11
CA THR A 199 7.51 3.11 10.37
C THR A 199 7.04 1.99 9.47
N THR A 200 7.61 1.88 8.27
CA THR A 200 7.20 0.90 7.25
C THR A 200 8.40 0.14 6.72
N LEU A 201 8.38 -1.18 6.87
CA LEU A 201 9.39 -2.09 6.34
C LEU A 201 8.75 -3.15 5.44
N SER A 202 9.16 -3.16 4.18
CA SER A 202 8.74 -4.17 3.21
C SER A 202 9.92 -5.02 2.77
N LEU A 203 9.88 -6.30 3.11
CA LEU A 203 10.86 -7.31 2.73
C LEU A 203 10.22 -8.34 1.82
N THR A 204 9.41 -7.94 0.84
CA THR A 204 8.68 -8.90 -0.03
C THR A 204 9.59 -9.66 -1.01
N ASN A 205 9.18 -10.88 -1.36
CA ASN A 205 9.84 -11.74 -2.35
C ASN A 205 11.33 -11.98 -2.07
N ASN A 206 11.75 -11.99 -0.80
CA ASN A 206 13.07 -12.44 -0.39
C ASN A 206 13.09 -13.97 -0.28
N MET A 207 14.24 -14.57 -0.03
CA MET A 207 14.34 -16.02 0.16
C MET A 207 14.98 -16.32 1.52
N PHE A 208 14.20 -16.19 2.59
CA PHE A 208 14.66 -16.47 3.95
C PHE A 208 14.59 -17.97 4.24
N ASN A 209 15.59 -18.49 4.95
CA ASN A 209 15.52 -19.80 5.61
C ASN A 209 15.03 -19.64 7.07
N ALA A 210 14.91 -20.74 7.80
CA ALA A 210 14.41 -20.73 9.17
C ALA A 210 15.26 -19.86 10.13
N ASP A 211 16.59 -19.90 10.02
CA ASP A 211 17.49 -19.13 10.89
C ASP A 211 17.47 -17.64 10.53
N ASP A 212 17.31 -17.30 9.25
CA ASP A 212 17.13 -15.92 8.79
C ASP A 212 15.86 -15.30 9.42
N VAL A 213 14.76 -16.07 9.47
CA VAL A 213 13.51 -15.66 10.12
C VAL A 213 13.72 -15.42 11.61
N VAL A 214 14.42 -16.32 12.30
CA VAL A 214 14.74 -16.16 13.73
C VAL A 214 15.56 -14.88 13.95
N GLY A 215 16.60 -14.65 13.15
CA GLY A 215 17.42 -13.43 13.24
C GLY A 215 16.58 -12.17 13.00
N LEU A 216 15.74 -12.18 11.97
CA LEU A 216 14.86 -11.06 11.62
C LEU A 216 13.88 -10.75 12.74
N VAL A 217 13.17 -11.75 13.24
CA VAL A 217 12.20 -11.58 14.33
C VAL A 217 12.89 -11.12 15.61
N THR A 218 14.10 -11.61 15.89
CA THR A 218 14.91 -11.16 17.04
C THR A 218 15.24 -9.67 16.94
N ALA A 219 15.61 -9.19 15.75
CA ALA A 219 15.93 -7.79 15.53
C ALA A 219 14.68 -6.89 15.62
N LEU A 220 13.58 -7.34 15.01
CA LEU A 220 12.33 -6.59 14.96
C LEU A 220 11.55 -6.56 16.28
N ARG A 221 11.73 -7.57 17.14
CA ARG A 221 11.07 -7.66 18.45
C ARG A 221 11.18 -6.37 19.26
N TYR A 222 12.32 -5.69 19.17
CA TYR A 222 12.65 -4.50 19.96
C TYR A 222 12.56 -3.20 19.15
N HIS A 223 12.06 -3.25 17.92
CA HIS A 223 11.95 -2.06 17.09
C HIS A 223 10.71 -1.27 17.49
N ASP A 224 10.91 -0.06 17.99
CA ASP A 224 9.91 0.73 18.70
C ASP A 224 9.01 1.58 17.78
N THR A 225 9.48 1.94 16.58
CA THR A 225 8.72 2.82 15.66
C THR A 225 7.99 2.09 14.53
N LEU A 226 8.25 0.79 14.32
CA LEU A 226 7.73 0.03 13.20
C LEU A 226 6.24 -0.27 13.40
N ARG A 227 5.43 0.17 12.44
CA ARG A 227 3.97 -0.03 12.42
C ARG A 227 3.53 -1.00 11.33
N HIS A 228 4.22 -1.00 10.19
CA HIS A 228 3.84 -1.79 9.03
C HIS A 228 4.99 -2.69 8.60
N LEU A 229 4.77 -4.01 8.65
CA LEU A 229 5.74 -5.01 8.23
C LEU A 229 5.16 -5.91 7.14
N SER A 230 5.89 -6.08 6.04
CA SER A 230 5.54 -7.04 4.99
C SER A 230 6.67 -8.05 4.76
N LEU A 231 6.36 -9.33 4.96
CA LEU A 231 7.21 -10.50 4.69
C LEU A 231 6.62 -11.37 3.57
N ALA A 232 5.72 -10.80 2.75
CA ALA A 232 5.00 -11.53 1.72
C ALA A 232 5.95 -12.23 0.74
N TYR A 233 5.72 -13.54 0.50
CA TYR A 233 6.53 -14.41 -0.35
C TYR A 233 7.99 -14.50 0.05
N SER A 234 8.31 -14.21 1.31
CA SER A 234 9.70 -14.20 1.78
C SER A 234 10.03 -15.29 2.78
N LEU A 235 9.01 -15.84 3.43
CA LEU A 235 9.17 -16.84 4.47
C LEU A 235 9.29 -18.25 3.86
N PRO A 236 10.11 -19.13 4.46
CA PRO A 236 10.16 -20.54 4.08
C PRO A 236 8.88 -21.26 4.53
N HIS A 237 8.75 -22.53 4.15
CA HIS A 237 7.76 -23.43 4.77
C HIS A 237 7.85 -23.35 6.30
N MET A 238 6.71 -23.14 6.96
CA MET A 238 6.71 -22.91 8.40
C MET A 238 7.05 -24.19 9.17
N THR A 239 8.07 -24.11 10.01
CA THR A 239 8.39 -25.11 11.03
C THR A 239 7.82 -24.70 12.39
N ALA A 240 7.72 -25.65 13.32
CA ALA A 240 7.35 -25.34 14.71
C ALA A 240 8.21 -24.23 15.32
N LYS A 241 9.54 -24.30 15.11
CA LYS A 241 10.51 -23.30 15.60
C LYS A 241 10.23 -21.92 15.02
N THR A 242 10.11 -21.79 13.70
CA THR A 242 9.87 -20.48 13.05
C THR A 242 8.52 -19.89 13.43
N GLY A 243 7.50 -20.73 13.59
CA GLY A 243 6.17 -20.32 14.04
C GLY A 243 6.20 -19.74 15.45
N GLN A 244 6.85 -20.44 16.39
CA GLN A 244 7.05 -19.96 17.76
C GLN A 244 7.76 -18.60 17.80
N TRP A 245 8.81 -18.43 17.01
CA TRP A 245 9.54 -17.17 16.94
C TRP A 245 8.66 -16.02 16.42
N ILE A 246 7.96 -16.21 15.29
CA ILE A 246 7.06 -15.18 14.73
C ILE A 246 5.96 -14.82 15.73
N SER A 247 5.30 -15.85 16.30
CA SER A 247 4.25 -15.70 17.29
C SER A 247 4.75 -14.86 18.46
N ALA A 248 5.83 -15.28 19.08
CA ALA A 248 6.21 -14.64 20.32
C ALA A 248 7.01 -13.33 20.11
N GLY A 249 7.74 -13.20 19.00
CA GLY A 249 8.58 -12.04 18.72
C GLY A 249 7.91 -10.90 17.96
N LEU A 250 6.93 -11.16 17.10
CA LEU A 250 6.20 -10.12 16.37
C LEU A 250 4.78 -9.91 16.91
N LEU A 251 4.10 -10.99 17.30
CA LEU A 251 2.66 -10.97 17.61
C LEU A 251 2.35 -10.84 19.09
N HIS A 252 3.15 -11.46 19.97
CA HIS A 252 3.00 -11.39 21.43
C HIS A 252 4.10 -10.57 22.12
N SER A 253 4.98 -9.91 21.35
CA SER A 253 6.02 -9.05 21.94
C SER A 253 5.37 -7.79 22.54
N PRO A 254 5.57 -7.50 23.84
CA PRO A 254 5.06 -6.27 24.46
C PRO A 254 5.78 -5.01 23.95
N TYR A 255 6.86 -5.18 23.19
CA TYR A 255 7.64 -4.10 22.59
C TYR A 255 7.26 -3.82 21.12
N SER A 256 6.40 -4.66 20.51
CA SER A 256 5.98 -4.51 19.12
C SER A 256 4.85 -3.49 19.00
N ASN A 257 5.02 -2.49 18.13
CA ASN A 257 3.99 -1.50 17.80
C ASN A 257 3.34 -1.76 16.43
N LEU A 258 3.42 -3.00 15.93
CA LEU A 258 2.90 -3.38 14.62
C LEU A 258 1.37 -3.23 14.55
N GLN A 259 0.92 -2.40 13.62
CA GLN A 259 -0.47 -2.18 13.25
C GLN A 259 -0.89 -3.00 12.04
N SER A 260 0.07 -3.35 11.16
CA SER A 260 -0.18 -4.29 10.07
C SER A 260 1.00 -5.23 9.88
N LEU A 261 0.68 -6.51 9.75
CA LEU A 261 1.60 -7.55 9.34
C LEU A 261 1.06 -8.17 8.06
N ASN A 262 1.93 -8.38 7.07
CA ASN A 262 1.62 -9.09 5.84
C ASN A 262 2.52 -10.32 5.73
N LEU A 263 1.93 -11.51 5.88
CA LEU A 263 2.57 -12.83 5.78
C LEU A 263 2.09 -13.61 4.56
N SER A 264 1.54 -12.94 3.54
CA SER A 264 1.00 -13.59 2.34
C SER A 264 2.01 -14.54 1.68
N GLY A 265 1.55 -15.69 1.19
CA GLY A 265 2.42 -16.74 0.61
C GLY A 265 3.12 -17.66 1.61
N LEU A 266 2.84 -17.51 2.91
CA LEU A 266 3.32 -18.42 3.94
C LEU A 266 2.50 -19.72 3.93
N SER A 267 3.19 -20.87 3.91
CA SER A 267 2.54 -22.17 4.11
C SER A 267 2.75 -22.63 5.55
N ILE A 268 1.64 -22.76 6.28
CA ILE A 268 1.63 -23.26 7.65
C ILE A 268 1.06 -24.68 7.64
N HIS A 269 1.86 -25.65 8.06
CA HIS A 269 1.40 -27.01 8.35
C HIS A 269 0.77 -27.08 9.74
N GLN A 270 -0.07 -28.09 9.97
CA GLN A 270 -0.80 -28.29 11.23
C GLN A 270 0.13 -28.37 12.47
N ASP A 271 1.31 -28.97 12.34
CA ASP A 271 2.26 -29.04 13.46
C ASP A 271 2.84 -27.67 13.83
N ALA A 272 3.12 -26.84 12.81
CA ALA A 272 3.59 -25.47 13.01
C ALA A 272 2.47 -24.59 13.58
N ALA A 273 1.24 -24.79 13.13
CA ALA A 273 0.04 -24.17 13.70
C ALA A 273 -0.10 -24.45 15.20
N HIS A 274 -0.04 -25.72 15.60
CA HIS A 274 -0.09 -26.13 17.01
C HIS A 274 1.06 -25.55 17.83
N ALA A 275 2.28 -25.51 17.28
CA ALA A 275 3.42 -24.90 17.95
C ALA A 275 3.24 -23.38 18.17
N MET A 276 2.55 -22.69 17.27
CA MET A 276 2.21 -21.28 17.42
C MET A 276 1.15 -21.04 18.49
N ILE A 277 0.16 -21.94 18.60
CA ILE A 277 -0.91 -21.90 19.63
C ILE A 277 -0.32 -22.01 21.04
N GLY A 278 0.60 -22.95 21.26
CA GLY A 278 1.18 -23.22 22.57
C GLY A 278 2.31 -22.27 23.00
N CYS A 279 2.68 -21.29 22.17
CA CYS A 279 3.84 -20.44 22.40
C CYS A 279 3.49 -19.28 23.34
N HIS A 280 3.33 -19.57 24.63
CA HIS A 280 3.01 -18.56 25.65
C HIS A 280 4.26 -17.87 26.24
N ASP A 281 5.46 -18.41 26.02
CA ASP A 281 6.67 -17.89 26.66
C ASP A 281 7.94 -18.00 25.80
N LEU A 282 8.73 -16.93 25.80
CA LEU A 282 10.02 -16.85 25.09
C LEU A 282 11.23 -16.97 26.01
N SER A 283 10.99 -17.05 27.31
CA SER A 283 12.03 -17.20 28.34
C SER A 283 12.95 -18.39 28.07
N ASP A 284 12.45 -19.44 27.42
CA ASP A 284 13.23 -20.62 27.01
C ASP A 284 13.93 -20.51 25.64
N VAL A 285 13.58 -19.51 24.82
CA VAL A 285 13.99 -19.47 23.40
C VAL A 285 14.97 -18.32 23.10
N ALA A 286 14.99 -17.23 23.89
CA ALA A 286 15.93 -16.13 23.71
C ALA A 286 16.27 -15.39 25.02
N PRO A 287 17.57 -15.18 25.36
CA PRO A 287 17.94 -14.40 26.53
C PRO A 287 17.56 -12.91 26.37
N PRO A 288 17.27 -12.20 27.47
CA PRO A 288 17.02 -10.75 27.45
C PRO A 288 18.23 -9.97 26.93
N PRO A 289 18.02 -8.76 26.38
CA PRO A 289 19.08 -7.97 25.78
C PRO A 289 20.21 -7.68 26.79
N PRO A 290 21.49 -7.89 26.42
CA PRO A 290 22.61 -7.57 27.31
C PRO A 290 22.81 -6.05 27.32
N ASN A 291 22.74 -5.45 28.51
CA ASN A 291 22.98 -4.02 28.81
C ASN A 291 21.90 -3.02 28.37
N ILE A 292 20.83 -2.90 29.15
CA ILE A 292 20.16 -1.61 29.34
C ILE A 292 20.90 -0.93 30.50
N ALA A 293 21.80 0.01 30.16
CA ALA A 293 22.50 0.81 31.15
C ALA A 293 21.48 1.63 31.96
N HIS A 294 21.67 1.60 33.29
CA HIS A 294 20.93 2.35 34.31
C HIS A 294 20.44 3.72 33.84
N GLY A 295 19.12 3.91 33.73
CA GLY A 295 18.55 5.25 33.50
C GLY A 295 17.14 5.31 32.88
N VAL A 296 16.65 4.26 32.25
CA VAL A 296 15.24 4.19 31.79
C VAL A 296 14.40 3.63 32.94
N PRO A 297 13.25 4.25 33.32
CA PRO A 297 12.50 3.86 34.50
C PRO A 297 12.14 2.37 34.44
N HIS A 298 12.64 1.65 35.43
CA HIS A 298 12.22 0.30 35.75
C HIS A 298 10.68 0.26 35.84
N SER A 299 10.03 -0.51 34.96
CA SER A 299 8.96 -1.37 35.44
C SER A 299 9.49 -2.79 35.37
N PRO A 300 9.74 -3.45 36.52
CA PRO A 300 10.24 -4.80 36.55
C PRO A 300 9.07 -5.73 36.21
N VAL A 301 9.17 -6.52 35.15
CA VAL A 301 8.32 -7.71 35.07
C VAL A 301 9.08 -8.83 35.78
N PRO A 302 8.61 -9.30 36.96
CA PRO A 302 9.31 -10.30 37.76
C PRO A 302 9.38 -11.67 37.07
N ARG A 303 10.30 -12.52 37.53
CA ARG A 303 10.31 -13.94 37.15
C ARG A 303 9.01 -14.61 37.63
N GLY A 304 8.22 -15.13 36.69
CA GLY A 304 7.06 -15.97 36.96
C GLY A 304 5.72 -15.25 37.13
N LEU A 305 5.35 -14.33 36.22
CA LEU A 305 3.95 -14.02 35.89
C LEU A 305 3.85 -13.11 34.66
N TYR A 306 3.06 -13.54 33.68
CA TYR A 306 2.75 -12.87 32.42
C TYR A 306 1.84 -11.66 32.64
N ALA A 307 2.15 -10.55 31.96
CA ALA A 307 1.15 -9.55 31.64
C ALA A 307 0.64 -9.85 30.23
N ILE A 308 -0.48 -10.56 30.16
CA ILE A 308 -1.37 -10.54 28.99
C ILE A 308 -2.38 -9.42 29.24
N PRO A 309 -2.36 -8.37 28.42
CA PRO A 309 -3.54 -8.08 27.62
C PRO A 309 -3.05 -7.76 26.20
N ALA A 310 -3.09 -8.71 25.29
CA ALA A 310 -4.32 -8.90 24.54
C ALA A 310 -4.56 -10.37 24.19
N THR A 311 -5.17 -11.08 25.13
CA THR A 311 -6.01 -12.22 24.79
C THR A 311 -7.25 -11.66 24.12
N ILE A 312 -7.38 -11.82 22.80
CA ILE A 312 -8.70 -12.21 22.32
C ILE A 312 -8.84 -13.66 22.70
N LEU A 313 -9.62 -13.87 23.76
CA LEU A 313 -10.19 -15.15 24.12
C LEU A 313 -10.82 -15.78 22.89
N LEU A 314 -10.37 -17.00 22.57
CA LEU A 314 -11.19 -17.98 21.89
C LEU A 314 -12.53 -18.06 22.63
N GLN A 315 -13.58 -17.68 21.90
CA GLN A 315 -14.92 -18.24 21.93
C GLN A 315 -15.37 -18.89 23.27
N HIS A 316 -16.04 -18.10 24.12
CA HIS A 316 -17.15 -18.61 24.91
C HIS A 316 -18.37 -17.75 24.57
N HIS A 317 -19.34 -18.31 23.84
CA HIS A 317 -20.65 -17.71 23.51
C HIS A 317 -20.76 -16.68 22.37
N GLY A 318 -19.91 -16.76 21.33
CA GLY A 318 -20.23 -16.14 20.04
C GLY A 318 -20.00 -14.63 19.88
N ASN A 319 -19.31 -13.97 20.82
CA ASN A 319 -18.96 -12.55 20.70
C ASN A 319 -17.43 -12.34 20.71
N TRP A 320 -16.92 -11.63 19.70
CA TRP A 320 -15.52 -11.19 19.62
C TRP A 320 -15.29 -10.00 20.55
N GLN A 321 -14.21 -10.02 21.34
CA GLN A 321 -13.77 -8.87 22.13
C GLN A 321 -12.31 -8.56 21.81
N ILE A 322 -12.05 -7.46 21.10
CA ILE A 322 -10.71 -6.95 20.78
C ILE A 322 -10.28 -6.02 21.92
N SER A 323 -9.32 -6.43 22.76
CA SER A 323 -8.79 -5.55 23.81
C SER A 323 -7.87 -4.46 23.24
N SER A 324 -7.99 -3.26 23.82
CA SER A 324 -7.22 -2.05 23.55
C SER A 324 -5.72 -2.30 23.41
N HIS A 325 -5.03 -1.75 22.40
CA HIS A 325 -4.58 -0.34 22.41
C HIS A 325 -4.31 0.21 20.99
N SER A 326 -4.64 1.50 20.80
CA SER A 326 -4.13 2.45 19.77
C SER A 326 -4.48 2.35 18.28
N SER A 327 -5.74 2.08 17.91
CA SER A 327 -6.35 2.61 16.66
C SER A 327 -7.89 2.43 16.67
N SER A 328 -8.62 3.34 16.02
CA SER A 328 -10.08 3.22 15.77
C SER A 328 -10.40 2.25 14.63
N THR A 329 -9.39 1.81 13.87
CA THR A 329 -9.50 0.86 12.77
C THR A 329 -8.37 -0.17 12.81
N TYR A 330 -8.66 -1.39 12.38
CA TYR A 330 -7.68 -2.47 12.31
C TYR A 330 -7.81 -3.25 11.00
N ASN A 331 -6.71 -3.86 10.56
CA ASN A 331 -6.64 -4.71 9.36
C ASN A 331 -6.46 -6.16 9.81
N VAL A 332 -7.18 -7.09 9.21
CA VAL A 332 -7.12 -8.52 9.55
C VAL A 332 -6.51 -9.29 8.39
N GLU A 333 -5.55 -10.17 8.68
CA GLU A 333 -4.96 -11.06 7.67
C GLU A 333 -5.18 -12.51 8.06
N VAL A 334 -5.70 -13.30 7.13
CA VAL A 334 -5.80 -14.75 7.25
C VAL A 334 -4.53 -15.35 6.65
N VAL A 335 -3.76 -16.02 7.49
CA VAL A 335 -2.40 -16.46 7.13
C VAL A 335 -2.38 -17.90 6.67
N CYS A 336 -3.26 -18.74 7.20
CA CYS A 336 -3.43 -20.09 6.69
C CYS A 336 -4.84 -20.63 6.96
N SER A 337 -5.22 -21.61 6.17
CA SER A 337 -6.38 -22.46 6.42
C SER A 337 -5.95 -23.92 6.24
N THR A 338 -6.32 -24.75 7.20
CA THR A 338 -6.23 -26.21 7.11
C THR A 338 -7.64 -26.78 6.86
N ALA A 339 -7.77 -28.10 6.89
CA ALA A 339 -9.08 -28.75 6.86
C ALA A 339 -9.91 -28.43 8.11
N LEU A 340 -9.25 -28.16 9.25
CA LEU A 340 -9.87 -28.05 10.56
C LEU A 340 -9.87 -26.63 11.10
N ASP A 341 -8.84 -25.85 10.81
CA ASP A 341 -8.62 -24.56 11.46
C ASP A 341 -8.22 -23.48 10.47
N VAL A 342 -8.54 -22.24 10.80
CA VAL A 342 -8.12 -21.03 10.08
C VAL A 342 -7.34 -20.12 11.03
N ALA A 343 -6.13 -19.72 10.63
CA ALA A 343 -5.31 -18.79 11.38
C ALA A 343 -5.54 -17.36 10.91
N VAL A 344 -5.93 -16.51 11.83
CA VAL A 344 -6.21 -15.09 11.61
C VAL A 344 -5.28 -14.26 12.47
N VAL A 345 -4.45 -13.42 11.84
CA VAL A 345 -3.66 -12.40 12.54
C VAL A 345 -4.54 -11.19 12.80
N VAL A 346 -4.68 -10.84 14.08
CA VAL A 346 -5.35 -9.62 14.54
C VAL A 346 -4.30 -8.68 15.13
N PRO A 347 -4.09 -7.48 14.56
CA PRO A 347 -3.13 -6.51 15.08
C PRO A 347 -3.41 -6.18 16.55
N GLY A 348 -2.35 -6.23 17.36
CA GLY A 348 -2.44 -6.03 18.80
C GLY A 348 -3.11 -7.17 19.57
N GLY A 349 -3.59 -8.25 18.92
CA GLY A 349 -4.26 -9.40 19.56
C GLY A 349 -3.66 -10.77 19.23
N GLY A 350 -2.61 -10.83 18.41
CA GLY A 350 -1.90 -12.06 18.07
C GLY A 350 -2.54 -12.87 16.93
N ILE A 351 -2.33 -14.19 16.92
CA ILE A 351 -3.03 -15.11 16.01
C ILE A 351 -4.20 -15.77 16.74
N VAL A 352 -5.37 -15.69 16.12
CA VAL A 352 -6.58 -16.41 16.49
C VAL A 352 -6.73 -17.61 15.56
N TRP A 353 -6.90 -18.79 16.15
CA TRP A 353 -7.23 -20.01 15.41
C TRP A 353 -8.74 -20.25 15.48
N LEU A 354 -9.38 -20.41 14.34
CA LEU A 354 -10.82 -20.60 14.21
C LEU A 354 -11.10 -22.00 13.70
N ASP A 355 -11.86 -22.76 14.48
CA ASP A 355 -12.32 -24.10 14.12
C ASP A 355 -13.35 -24.01 12.97
N ARG A 356 -13.02 -24.63 11.84
CA ARG A 356 -13.86 -24.64 10.64
C ARG A 356 -15.16 -25.40 10.82
N TYR A 357 -15.22 -26.39 11.71
CA TYR A 357 -16.47 -27.09 12.01
C TYR A 357 -17.42 -26.27 12.87
N LYS A 358 -16.89 -25.29 13.61
CA LYS A 358 -17.70 -24.35 14.40
C LYS A 358 -18.13 -23.13 13.62
N PHE A 359 -17.68 -22.96 12.38
CA PHE A 359 -18.31 -21.99 11.51
C PHE A 359 -19.79 -22.34 11.37
N PRO A 360 -20.71 -21.39 11.55
CA PRO A 360 -22.12 -21.64 11.31
C PRO A 360 -22.30 -21.94 9.82
N MET A 361 -22.26 -23.23 9.47
CA MET A 361 -22.83 -23.75 8.24
C MET A 361 -24.29 -23.28 8.25
N GLN A 362 -24.66 -22.37 7.36
CA GLN A 362 -26.04 -21.96 7.03
C GLN A 362 -26.69 -20.76 7.75
N GLN A 363 -25.97 -19.90 8.48
CA GLN A 363 -26.52 -18.57 8.77
C GLN A 363 -26.04 -17.57 7.72
N LEU A 364 -26.84 -17.45 6.63
CA LEU A 364 -26.86 -16.27 5.77
C LEU A 364 -26.73 -15.02 6.64
N CYS A 365 -25.88 -14.07 6.23
CA CYS A 365 -25.60 -12.82 6.94
C CYS A 365 -26.88 -12.30 7.63
N PRO A 366 -27.05 -12.57 8.94
CA PRO A 366 -28.35 -12.36 9.56
C PRO A 366 -28.61 -10.86 9.59
N ASP A 367 -29.87 -10.45 9.38
CA ASP A 367 -30.33 -9.07 9.60
C ASP A 367 -30.32 -8.72 11.10
N VAL A 368 -29.19 -8.96 11.75
CA VAL A 368 -28.95 -8.60 13.12
C VAL A 368 -28.88 -7.09 13.11
N LYS A 369 -29.80 -6.48 13.87
CA LYS A 369 -29.66 -5.11 14.38
C LYS A 369 -28.37 -5.06 15.21
N GLN A 370 -27.22 -4.97 14.55
CA GLN A 370 -25.94 -4.85 15.22
C GLN A 370 -25.91 -3.46 15.86
N GLN A 371 -25.86 -3.42 17.18
CA GLN A 371 -25.53 -2.19 17.89
C GLN A 371 -24.14 -1.78 17.43
N ALA A 372 -24.06 -0.63 16.75
CA ALA A 372 -22.82 -0.01 16.36
C ALA A 372 -21.98 0.20 17.63
N HIS A 373 -21.03 -0.69 17.89
CA HIS A 373 -19.98 -0.42 18.84
C HIS A 373 -19.18 0.77 18.27
N LYS A 374 -19.40 1.94 18.87
CA LYS A 374 -18.98 3.25 18.36
C LYS A 374 -17.47 3.41 18.16
N ASP A 375 -16.66 2.51 18.70
CA ASP A 375 -15.28 2.86 18.96
C ASP A 375 -14.25 2.17 18.05
N LYS A 376 -14.56 1.05 17.37
CA LYS A 376 -13.59 0.36 16.46
C LYS A 376 -14.25 -0.46 15.33
N HIS A 377 -13.76 -0.32 14.09
CA HIS A 377 -14.23 -1.14 12.95
C HIS A 377 -13.09 -1.74 12.10
N MET A 378 -13.31 -2.94 11.58
CA MET A 378 -12.39 -3.63 10.67
C MET A 378 -12.37 -2.90 9.33
N ARG A 379 -11.22 -2.33 8.95
CA ARG A 379 -11.10 -1.56 7.71
C ARG A 379 -10.76 -2.44 6.52
N GLU A 380 -9.92 -3.45 6.72
CA GLU A 380 -9.42 -4.32 5.66
C GLU A 380 -9.34 -5.76 6.12
N LEU A 381 -9.73 -6.67 5.24
CA LEU A 381 -9.59 -8.12 5.41
C LEU A 381 -8.78 -8.68 4.24
N VAL A 382 -7.77 -9.48 4.57
CA VAL A 382 -6.83 -10.08 3.62
C VAL A 382 -6.87 -11.60 3.72
N LEU A 383 -7.01 -12.27 2.57
CA LEU A 383 -7.08 -13.73 2.40
C LEU A 383 -6.21 -14.20 1.23
N ASP A 384 -5.07 -13.56 1.02
CA ASP A 384 -4.20 -13.85 -0.12
C ASP A 384 -3.54 -15.22 0.00
N ASP A 385 -3.44 -15.92 -1.13
CA ASP A 385 -2.73 -17.20 -1.28
C ASP A 385 -3.28 -18.36 -0.46
N LEU A 386 -4.54 -18.27 -0.03
CA LEU A 386 -5.20 -19.37 0.66
C LEU A 386 -5.64 -20.43 -0.36
N THR A 387 -5.09 -21.64 -0.22
CA THR A 387 -5.40 -22.79 -1.06
C THR A 387 -6.74 -23.44 -0.72
N SER A 388 -7.24 -23.24 0.50
CA SER A 388 -8.50 -23.82 0.96
C SER A 388 -9.69 -22.97 0.50
N ALA A 389 -10.61 -23.56 -0.25
CA ALA A 389 -11.89 -22.93 -0.60
C ALA A 389 -12.86 -22.89 0.60
N ASN A 390 -13.93 -22.10 0.49
CA ASN A 390 -15.01 -21.97 1.49
C ASN A 390 -14.53 -21.46 2.86
N VAL A 391 -13.59 -20.53 2.85
CA VAL A 391 -13.05 -19.88 4.06
C VAL A 391 -13.60 -18.46 4.21
N VAL A 392 -13.73 -17.71 3.11
CA VAL A 392 -14.09 -16.30 3.15
C VAL A 392 -15.48 -16.05 3.74
N VAL A 393 -16.52 -16.72 3.25
CA VAL A 393 -17.91 -16.48 3.71
C VAL A 393 -18.08 -16.85 5.20
N PRO A 394 -17.63 -18.02 5.68
CA PRO A 394 -17.70 -18.36 7.09
C PRO A 394 -16.96 -17.41 8.03
N LEU A 395 -15.83 -16.85 7.56
CA LEU A 395 -15.10 -15.84 8.33
C LEU A 395 -15.87 -14.53 8.40
N LEU A 396 -16.43 -14.07 7.27
CA LEU A 396 -17.22 -12.84 7.22
C LEU A 396 -18.42 -12.91 8.16
N THR A 397 -19.11 -14.05 8.24
CA THR A 397 -20.23 -14.23 9.17
C THR A 397 -19.80 -14.31 10.63
N SER A 398 -18.53 -14.65 10.89
CA SER A 398 -17.98 -14.71 12.24
C SER A 398 -17.63 -13.33 12.78
N PHE A 399 -17.09 -12.41 11.98
CA PHE A 399 -16.61 -11.11 12.48
C PHE A 399 -17.75 -10.13 12.84
N PRO A 400 -17.66 -9.40 13.98
CA PRO A 400 -18.58 -8.30 14.27
C PRO A 400 -18.33 -7.16 13.28
N ASN A 401 -19.39 -6.45 12.86
CA ASN A 401 -19.31 -5.29 11.96
C ASN A 401 -18.80 -5.57 10.53
N VAL A 402 -18.94 -6.80 10.01
CA VAL A 402 -18.55 -7.13 8.62
C VAL A 402 -19.19 -6.22 7.56
N ARG A 403 -20.40 -5.69 7.83
CA ARG A 403 -21.09 -4.74 6.94
C ARG A 403 -20.36 -3.38 6.81
N SER A 404 -19.43 -3.06 7.71
CA SER A 404 -18.58 -1.85 7.66
C SER A 404 -17.22 -2.08 7.00
N LEU A 405 -16.94 -3.28 6.51
CA LEU A 405 -15.70 -3.61 5.84
C LEU A 405 -15.53 -2.76 4.57
N GLN A 406 -14.42 -2.04 4.48
CA GLN A 406 -14.14 -1.13 3.36
C GLN A 406 -13.25 -1.77 2.30
N ARG A 407 -12.38 -2.70 2.68
CA ARG A 407 -11.37 -3.26 1.79
C ARG A 407 -11.29 -4.78 1.95
N LEU A 408 -11.34 -5.52 0.85
CA LEU A 408 -11.19 -6.97 0.84
C LEU A 408 -10.19 -7.39 -0.24
N ARG A 409 -9.18 -8.15 0.19
CA ARG A 409 -8.11 -8.67 -0.68
C ARG A 409 -8.12 -10.19 -0.64
N LEU A 410 -8.28 -10.83 -1.79
CA LEU A 410 -8.45 -12.27 -1.97
C LEU A 410 -7.47 -12.83 -3.02
N ARG A 411 -6.29 -12.24 -3.22
CA ARG A 411 -5.47 -12.59 -4.39
C ARG A 411 -5.08 -14.06 -4.37
N ARG A 412 -5.23 -14.74 -5.50
CA ARG A 412 -4.95 -16.19 -5.63
C ARG A 412 -5.74 -17.07 -4.65
N TYR A 413 -6.90 -16.59 -4.20
CA TYR A 413 -7.91 -17.40 -3.52
C TYR A 413 -8.82 -18.07 -4.55
N GLY A 414 -9.05 -19.38 -4.42
CA GLY A 414 -9.96 -20.12 -5.30
C GLY A 414 -11.42 -19.76 -5.03
N LEU A 415 -11.86 -18.60 -5.53
CA LEU A 415 -13.18 -18.04 -5.25
C LEU A 415 -14.23 -18.65 -6.18
N THR A 416 -15.26 -19.26 -5.61
CA THR A 416 -16.44 -19.69 -6.38
C THR A 416 -17.38 -18.53 -6.66
N THR A 417 -18.19 -18.64 -7.72
CA THR A 417 -19.24 -17.65 -8.05
C THR A 417 -20.20 -17.39 -6.88
N ASP A 418 -20.57 -18.45 -6.16
CA ASP A 418 -21.47 -18.34 -5.00
C ASP A 418 -20.81 -17.66 -3.80
N GLU A 419 -19.54 -17.94 -3.53
CA GLU A 419 -18.79 -17.21 -2.50
C GLU A 419 -18.67 -15.72 -2.85
N LEU A 420 -18.38 -15.37 -4.12
CA LEU A 420 -18.32 -13.97 -4.54
C LEU A 420 -19.67 -13.27 -4.33
N ARG A 421 -20.79 -13.93 -4.67
CA ARG A 421 -22.13 -13.40 -4.44
C ARG A 421 -22.39 -13.13 -2.95
N GLU A 422 -22.07 -14.08 -2.09
CA GLU A 422 -22.27 -13.92 -0.65
C GLU A 422 -21.33 -12.87 -0.03
N VAL A 423 -20.08 -12.78 -0.49
CA VAL A 423 -19.13 -11.72 -0.08
C VAL A 423 -19.71 -10.33 -0.36
N LEU A 424 -20.22 -10.11 -1.58
CA LEU A 424 -20.79 -8.83 -2.00
C LEU A 424 -22.08 -8.50 -1.22
N ARG A 425 -22.90 -9.51 -0.88
CA ARG A 425 -24.08 -9.33 -0.02
C ARG A 425 -23.74 -8.98 1.42
N CYS A 426 -22.70 -9.61 1.98
CA CYS A 426 -22.30 -9.39 3.38
C CYS A 426 -21.56 -8.06 3.59
N CYS A 427 -20.92 -7.52 2.54
CA CYS A 427 -20.06 -6.34 2.64
C CYS A 427 -20.51 -5.22 1.68
N PRO A 428 -21.68 -4.58 1.90
CA PRO A 428 -22.22 -3.58 0.99
C PRO A 428 -21.41 -2.28 0.94
N LEU A 429 -20.57 -2.01 1.93
CA LEU A 429 -19.74 -0.79 2.04
C LEU A 429 -18.30 -0.98 1.51
N LEU A 430 -18.04 -2.05 0.75
CA LEU A 430 -16.73 -2.25 0.14
C LEU A 430 -16.39 -1.12 -0.84
N VAL A 431 -15.29 -0.42 -0.55
CA VAL A 431 -14.69 0.63 -1.38
C VAL A 431 -13.62 0.04 -2.30
N ALA A 432 -12.89 -0.98 -1.85
CA ALA A 432 -11.88 -1.67 -2.65
C ALA A 432 -12.00 -3.19 -2.54
N LEU A 433 -12.01 -3.86 -3.70
CA LEU A 433 -12.08 -5.30 -3.83
C LEU A 433 -10.99 -5.79 -4.78
N ASP A 434 -10.13 -6.67 -4.29
CA ASP A 434 -9.02 -7.22 -5.06
C ASP A 434 -9.14 -8.75 -5.16
N LEU A 435 -9.48 -9.19 -6.37
CA LEU A 435 -9.72 -10.57 -6.79
C LEU A 435 -8.67 -11.03 -7.81
N GLN A 436 -7.44 -10.49 -7.75
CA GLN A 436 -6.40 -10.86 -8.68
C GLN A 436 -6.12 -12.37 -8.64
N ALA A 437 -6.14 -13.01 -9.81
CA ALA A 437 -5.83 -14.44 -9.97
C ALA A 437 -6.68 -15.40 -9.11
N CYS A 438 -7.96 -15.07 -8.90
CA CYS A 438 -8.93 -15.92 -8.19
C CYS A 438 -9.58 -17.01 -9.05
N GLN A 439 -9.11 -17.21 -10.29
CA GLN A 439 -9.68 -18.15 -11.26
C GLN A 439 -11.15 -17.84 -11.64
N LEU A 440 -11.53 -16.55 -11.59
CA LEU A 440 -12.87 -16.12 -11.95
C LEU A 440 -13.12 -16.32 -13.45
N SER A 441 -14.25 -16.96 -13.78
CA SER A 441 -14.78 -17.09 -15.14
C SER A 441 -16.15 -16.43 -15.30
N ASP A 442 -16.90 -16.26 -14.21
CA ASP A 442 -18.22 -15.65 -14.18
C ASP A 442 -18.21 -14.37 -13.34
N VAL A 443 -18.66 -13.28 -13.94
CA VAL A 443 -18.73 -11.92 -13.35
C VAL A 443 -20.16 -11.54 -12.97
N SER A 444 -21.14 -12.41 -13.20
CA SER A 444 -22.55 -12.16 -12.90
C SER A 444 -22.77 -11.65 -11.47
N PRO A 445 -22.12 -12.18 -10.42
CA PRO A 445 -22.26 -11.64 -9.06
C PRO A 445 -21.85 -10.16 -8.92
N LEU A 446 -20.81 -9.71 -9.65
CA LEU A 446 -20.39 -8.30 -9.63
C LEU A 446 -21.46 -7.42 -10.27
N ILE A 447 -21.96 -7.84 -11.44
CA ILE A 447 -22.99 -7.10 -12.19
C ILE A 447 -24.31 -7.08 -11.40
N GLU A 448 -24.70 -8.20 -10.79
CA GLU A 448 -25.84 -8.29 -9.88
C GLU A 448 -25.69 -7.30 -8.72
N ALA A 449 -24.52 -7.24 -8.08
CA ALA A 449 -24.25 -6.31 -6.98
C ALA A 449 -24.25 -4.83 -7.41
N TRP A 450 -23.87 -4.52 -8.64
CA TRP A 450 -23.98 -3.17 -9.21
C TRP A 450 -25.44 -2.75 -9.43
N ARG A 451 -26.30 -3.70 -9.81
CA ARG A 451 -27.73 -3.50 -10.08
C ARG A 451 -28.63 -3.63 -8.86
N SER A 452 -28.14 -4.17 -7.74
CA SER A 452 -28.98 -4.59 -6.62
C SER A 452 -29.55 -3.41 -5.81
N PRO A 453 -30.89 -3.30 -5.62
CA PRO A 453 -31.50 -2.36 -4.69
C PRO A 453 -31.42 -2.87 -3.23
N PRO A 454 -31.44 -2.00 -2.20
CA PRO A 454 -31.82 -0.58 -2.23
C PRO A 454 -30.68 0.42 -2.48
N TYR A 455 -29.41 -0.01 -2.54
CA TYR A 455 -28.28 0.89 -2.79
C TYR A 455 -27.29 0.26 -3.76
N PRO A 456 -26.91 0.94 -4.86
CA PRO A 456 -25.86 0.47 -5.75
C PRO A 456 -24.54 0.36 -5.00
N SER A 457 -23.69 -0.57 -5.44
CA SER A 457 -22.35 -0.76 -4.88
C SER A 457 -21.56 0.55 -4.77
N VAL A 458 -20.96 0.80 -3.60
CA VAL A 458 -20.06 1.95 -3.35
C VAL A 458 -18.60 1.68 -3.77
N LEU A 459 -18.38 0.58 -4.50
CA LEU A 459 -17.06 0.11 -4.89
C LEU A 459 -16.38 1.13 -5.81
N GLN A 460 -15.22 1.63 -5.37
CA GLN A 460 -14.40 2.57 -6.11
C GLN A 460 -13.24 1.90 -6.82
N ARG A 461 -12.75 0.76 -6.29
CA ARG A 461 -11.61 0.04 -6.85
C ARG A 461 -11.92 -1.45 -6.99
N LEU A 462 -11.76 -1.95 -8.20
CA LEU A 462 -11.90 -3.36 -8.52
C LEU A 462 -10.64 -3.84 -9.24
N ASN A 463 -9.99 -4.87 -8.69
CA ASN A 463 -8.93 -5.59 -9.37
C ASN A 463 -9.40 -7.03 -9.66
N VAL A 464 -9.57 -7.36 -10.94
CA VAL A 464 -9.89 -8.70 -11.44
C VAL A 464 -8.81 -9.20 -12.39
N ALA A 465 -7.59 -8.66 -12.30
CA ALA A 465 -6.50 -9.05 -13.17
C ALA A 465 -6.14 -10.54 -13.03
N LYS A 466 -5.58 -11.13 -14.10
CA LYS A 466 -5.08 -12.52 -14.12
C LYS A 466 -6.15 -13.59 -13.83
N ASN A 467 -7.40 -13.33 -14.21
CA ASN A 467 -8.48 -14.31 -14.13
C ASN A 467 -8.73 -14.95 -15.51
N VAL A 468 -9.83 -15.68 -15.65
CA VAL A 468 -10.21 -16.40 -16.87
C VAL A 468 -11.53 -15.85 -17.42
N LEU A 469 -11.68 -14.52 -17.39
CA LEU A 469 -12.91 -13.85 -17.82
C LEU A 469 -13.18 -14.01 -19.32
N GLY A 470 -12.11 -14.00 -20.13
CA GLY A 470 -12.18 -14.05 -21.58
C GLY A 470 -12.98 -12.88 -22.17
N LEU A 471 -13.37 -13.03 -23.44
CA LEU A 471 -14.19 -12.07 -24.17
C LEU A 471 -15.53 -11.83 -23.46
N VAL A 472 -16.26 -12.89 -23.13
CA VAL A 472 -17.63 -12.81 -22.59
C VAL A 472 -17.67 -12.07 -21.24
N GLY A 473 -16.79 -12.45 -20.31
CA GLY A 473 -16.74 -11.81 -18.99
C GLY A 473 -16.27 -10.35 -19.07
N ALA A 474 -15.31 -10.03 -19.93
CA ALA A 474 -14.85 -8.67 -20.12
C ALA A 474 -15.92 -7.77 -20.76
N THR A 475 -16.57 -8.24 -21.84
CA THR A 475 -17.71 -7.53 -22.47
C THR A 475 -18.81 -7.24 -21.45
N ALA A 476 -19.15 -8.22 -20.60
CA ALA A 476 -20.19 -8.05 -19.57
C ALA A 476 -19.83 -6.97 -18.52
N ILE A 477 -18.56 -6.91 -18.08
CA ILE A 477 -18.08 -5.83 -17.22
C ILE A 477 -18.20 -4.48 -17.93
N PHE A 478 -17.74 -4.38 -19.18
CA PHE A 478 -17.71 -3.12 -19.92
C PHE A 478 -19.11 -2.57 -20.20
N GLN A 479 -20.06 -3.42 -20.60
CA GLN A 479 -21.46 -3.02 -20.78
C GLN A 479 -22.11 -2.51 -19.50
N SER A 480 -21.64 -2.98 -18.34
CA SER A 480 -22.20 -2.62 -17.04
C SER A 480 -21.49 -1.42 -16.38
N LEU A 481 -20.47 -0.83 -17.02
CA LEU A 481 -19.74 0.32 -16.47
C LEU A 481 -20.63 1.56 -16.29
N ALA A 482 -21.66 1.73 -17.11
CA ALA A 482 -22.64 2.81 -16.98
C ALA A 482 -23.47 2.70 -15.68
N GLU A 483 -23.59 1.50 -15.14
CA GLU A 483 -24.35 1.19 -13.93
C GLU A 483 -23.49 1.27 -12.66
N CYS A 484 -22.20 1.64 -12.80
CA CYS A 484 -21.23 1.74 -11.72
C CYS A 484 -20.84 3.20 -11.44
N PRO A 485 -21.69 4.01 -10.77
CA PRO A 485 -21.46 5.44 -10.60
C PRO A 485 -20.27 5.77 -9.68
N HIS A 486 -19.73 4.79 -8.95
CA HIS A 486 -18.65 4.99 -7.99
C HIS A 486 -17.32 4.38 -8.41
N LEU A 487 -17.29 3.51 -9.44
CA LEU A 487 -16.08 2.80 -9.82
C LEU A 487 -15.09 3.76 -10.49
N GLN A 488 -13.94 3.97 -9.86
CA GLN A 488 -12.88 4.87 -10.29
C GLN A 488 -11.67 4.12 -10.84
N VAL A 489 -11.37 2.93 -10.32
CA VAL A 489 -10.20 2.13 -10.71
C VAL A 489 -10.63 0.72 -11.06
N LEU A 490 -10.30 0.27 -12.27
CA LEU A 490 -10.49 -1.09 -12.75
C LEU A 490 -9.19 -1.66 -13.29
N ASP A 491 -8.70 -2.76 -12.72
CA ASP A 491 -7.66 -3.58 -13.35
C ASP A 491 -8.26 -4.89 -13.84
N ILE A 492 -8.27 -5.06 -15.16
CA ILE A 492 -8.78 -6.26 -15.84
C ILE A 492 -7.69 -6.90 -16.72
N SER A 493 -6.42 -6.51 -16.54
CA SER A 493 -5.29 -7.06 -17.30
C SER A 493 -5.16 -8.58 -17.14
N HIS A 494 -4.55 -9.23 -18.13
CA HIS A 494 -4.29 -10.66 -18.21
C HIS A 494 -5.57 -11.51 -18.11
N ASN A 495 -6.62 -11.14 -18.83
CA ASN A 495 -7.90 -11.87 -18.85
C ASN A 495 -8.30 -12.41 -20.22
N CYS A 496 -7.42 -12.31 -21.24
CA CYS A 496 -7.74 -12.68 -22.61
C CYS A 496 -9.00 -11.95 -23.14
N ILE A 497 -9.07 -10.63 -22.91
CA ILE A 497 -10.22 -9.76 -23.19
C ILE A 497 -10.68 -9.86 -24.66
N GLY A 498 -9.76 -9.99 -25.61
CA GLY A 498 -10.07 -10.03 -27.05
C GLY A 498 -10.44 -8.65 -27.61
N SER A 499 -10.28 -8.46 -28.93
CA SER A 499 -10.48 -7.17 -29.59
C SER A 499 -11.93 -6.65 -29.49
N SER A 500 -12.93 -7.52 -29.69
CA SER A 500 -14.34 -7.12 -29.67
C SER A 500 -14.82 -6.60 -28.30
N ALA A 501 -14.25 -7.08 -27.19
CA ALA A 501 -14.54 -6.49 -25.88
C ALA A 501 -13.88 -5.12 -25.73
N LEU A 502 -12.71 -4.87 -26.33
CA LEU A 502 -12.10 -3.54 -26.32
C LEU A 502 -12.91 -2.51 -27.12
N ASP A 503 -13.60 -2.93 -28.20
CA ASP A 503 -14.57 -2.07 -28.89
C ASP A 503 -15.75 -1.71 -27.96
N THR A 504 -16.26 -2.70 -27.21
CA THR A 504 -17.31 -2.47 -26.21
C THR A 504 -16.83 -1.51 -25.10
N LEU A 505 -15.57 -1.64 -24.69
CA LEU A 505 -14.96 -0.71 -23.74
C LEU A 505 -14.84 0.70 -24.32
N HIS A 506 -14.45 0.82 -25.59
CA HIS A 506 -14.37 2.12 -26.27
C HIS A 506 -15.72 2.85 -26.19
N ASP A 507 -16.81 2.17 -26.55
CA ASP A 507 -18.16 2.72 -26.48
C ASP A 507 -18.55 3.08 -25.04
N ALA A 508 -18.33 2.17 -24.09
CA ALA A 508 -18.67 2.39 -22.68
C ALA A 508 -17.92 3.60 -22.07
N LEU A 509 -16.69 3.85 -22.50
CA LEU A 509 -15.89 4.97 -22.00
C LEU A 509 -16.35 6.33 -22.55
N GLN A 510 -17.09 6.40 -23.67
CA GLN A 510 -17.60 7.66 -24.19
C GLN A 510 -18.56 8.35 -23.22
N ASP A 511 -19.45 7.56 -22.58
CA ASP A 511 -20.47 8.07 -21.66
C ASP A 511 -20.10 7.90 -20.18
N ASN A 512 -19.09 7.10 -19.87
CA ASN A 512 -18.63 6.97 -18.50
C ASN A 512 -17.85 8.22 -18.07
N HIS A 513 -18.13 8.77 -16.88
CA HIS A 513 -17.38 9.91 -16.31
C HIS A 513 -16.82 9.64 -14.91
N THR A 514 -16.86 8.38 -14.48
CA THR A 514 -16.52 7.95 -13.12
C THR A 514 -15.21 7.16 -13.09
N LEU A 515 -14.96 6.34 -14.11
CA LEU A 515 -13.78 5.49 -14.22
C LEU A 515 -12.55 6.32 -14.61
N GLN A 516 -11.71 6.57 -13.61
CA GLN A 516 -10.50 7.37 -13.68
C GLN A 516 -9.30 6.57 -14.19
N THR A 517 -9.14 5.31 -13.77
CA THR A 517 -8.03 4.46 -14.19
C THR A 517 -8.55 3.11 -14.64
N ILE A 518 -8.18 2.70 -15.84
CA ILE A 518 -8.38 1.35 -16.35
C ILE A 518 -7.05 0.73 -16.75
N THR A 519 -6.80 -0.51 -16.33
CA THR A 519 -5.61 -1.27 -16.69
C THR A 519 -6.00 -2.49 -17.53
N ILE A 520 -5.44 -2.59 -18.74
CA ILE A 520 -5.69 -3.64 -19.73
C ILE A 520 -4.37 -4.22 -20.25
N ASP A 521 -4.45 -5.28 -21.06
CA ASP A 521 -3.30 -5.85 -21.75
C ASP A 521 -2.77 -4.91 -22.85
N ALA A 522 -1.46 -4.91 -23.06
CA ALA A 522 -0.81 -4.19 -24.15
C ALA A 522 -1.07 -4.91 -25.48
N THR A 523 -2.07 -4.43 -26.24
CA THR A 523 -2.39 -4.91 -27.59
C THR A 523 -2.53 -3.72 -28.55
N PRO A 524 -2.47 -3.95 -29.88
CA PRO A 524 -2.69 -2.88 -30.86
C PRO A 524 -4.04 -2.15 -30.69
N GLU A 525 -5.08 -2.88 -30.30
CA GLU A 525 -6.40 -2.31 -29.99
C GLU A 525 -6.39 -1.54 -28.67
N GLY A 526 -5.66 -2.04 -27.65
CA GLY A 526 -5.41 -1.30 -26.42
C GLY A 526 -4.67 0.01 -26.67
N ASP A 527 -3.77 0.07 -27.65
CA ASP A 527 -3.07 1.29 -28.07
C ASP A 527 -4.01 2.31 -28.69
N ALA A 528 -4.96 1.86 -29.52
CA ALA A 528 -5.99 2.72 -30.08
C ALA A 528 -6.89 3.28 -28.97
N LEU A 529 -7.38 2.43 -28.07
CA LEU A 529 -8.19 2.84 -26.92
C LEU A 529 -7.46 3.87 -26.06
N SER A 530 -6.17 3.65 -25.78
CA SER A 530 -5.35 4.58 -25.00
C SER A 530 -5.22 5.93 -25.70
N LYS A 531 -5.00 5.96 -27.02
CA LYS A 531 -4.93 7.23 -27.78
C LYS A 531 -6.24 8.03 -27.70
N ASP A 532 -7.37 7.35 -27.72
CA ASP A 532 -8.68 8.01 -27.75
C ASP A 532 -9.15 8.48 -26.37
N HIS A 533 -8.87 7.69 -25.32
CA HIS A 533 -9.45 7.88 -23.99
C HIS A 533 -8.46 8.27 -22.89
N HIS A 534 -7.15 8.13 -23.10
CA HIS A 534 -6.17 8.57 -22.11
C HIS A 534 -6.10 10.10 -22.06
N GLY A 535 -6.16 10.68 -20.86
CA GLY A 535 -6.11 12.12 -20.67
C GLY A 535 -7.43 12.85 -20.95
N THR A 536 -8.55 12.14 -21.11
CA THR A 536 -9.87 12.79 -21.24
C THR A 536 -10.33 13.34 -19.89
N PRO A 537 -10.85 14.59 -19.83
CA PRO A 537 -11.38 15.15 -18.59
C PRO A 537 -12.69 14.46 -18.20
N LEU A 538 -12.83 14.09 -16.93
CA LEU A 538 -14.00 13.36 -16.41
C LEU A 538 -14.91 14.27 -15.59
N HIS A 539 -14.42 14.73 -14.46
CA HIS A 539 -15.18 15.57 -13.54
C HIS A 539 -14.23 16.44 -12.70
N VAL A 540 -14.81 17.38 -11.97
CA VAL A 540 -14.10 18.40 -11.21
C VAL A 540 -14.38 18.17 -9.72
N LEU A 541 -13.35 17.92 -8.91
CA LEU A 541 -13.56 17.60 -7.49
C LEU A 541 -13.87 18.86 -6.66
N PRO A 542 -14.93 18.86 -5.85
CA PRO A 542 -15.22 20.00 -4.97
C PRO A 542 -14.04 20.25 -4.02
N LEU A 543 -13.76 21.53 -3.71
CA LEU A 543 -12.77 21.87 -2.67
C LEU A 543 -13.16 21.24 -1.35
N SER A 544 -12.16 20.79 -0.57
CA SER A 544 -12.39 20.49 0.84
C SER A 544 -12.86 21.73 1.59
N VAL A 545 -13.62 21.53 2.66
CA VAL A 545 -14.19 22.62 3.46
C VAL A 545 -13.08 23.52 4.02
N GLU A 546 -11.95 22.95 4.40
CA GLU A 546 -10.79 23.65 4.93
C GLU A 546 -10.18 24.58 3.88
N VAL A 547 -10.05 24.12 2.63
CA VAL A 547 -9.51 24.95 1.54
C VAL A 547 -10.52 26.02 1.13
N GLN A 548 -11.83 25.70 1.12
CA GLN A 548 -12.88 26.71 0.92
C GLN A 548 -12.80 27.81 1.98
N GLN A 549 -12.67 27.43 3.26
CA GLN A 549 -12.54 28.35 4.38
C GLN A 549 -11.26 29.19 4.30
N ALA A 550 -10.12 28.57 4.00
CA ALA A 550 -8.85 29.28 3.86
C ALA A 550 -8.89 30.28 2.69
N CYS A 551 -9.42 29.88 1.52
CA CYS A 551 -9.63 30.77 0.38
C CYS A 551 -10.58 31.92 0.74
N PHE A 552 -11.70 31.62 1.40
CA PHE A 552 -12.66 32.64 1.82
C PHE A 552 -12.00 33.66 2.77
N HIS A 553 -11.26 33.19 3.76
CA HIS A 553 -10.56 34.05 4.72
C HIS A 553 -9.48 34.90 4.06
N ALA A 554 -8.76 34.36 3.08
CA ALA A 554 -7.75 35.08 2.31
C ALA A 554 -8.38 36.16 1.40
N LEU A 555 -9.48 35.83 0.72
CA LEU A 555 -10.25 36.79 -0.09
C LEU A 555 -10.83 37.90 0.78
N TYR A 556 -11.38 37.55 1.95
CA TYR A 556 -11.95 38.50 2.90
C TYR A 556 -10.91 39.48 3.46
N ARG A 557 -9.70 39.00 3.77
CA ARG A 557 -8.57 39.87 4.19
C ARG A 557 -8.08 40.80 3.09
N LYS A 558 -8.06 40.34 1.83
CA LYS A 558 -7.60 41.18 0.69
C LYS A 558 -8.59 42.27 0.29
N LEU A 559 -9.88 42.11 0.61
CA LEU A 559 -10.94 43.07 0.27
C LEU A 559 -11.19 44.10 1.40
N GLU A 560 -10.23 44.26 2.32
CA GLU A 560 -10.22 45.25 3.41
C GLU A 560 -11.53 45.33 4.23
N HIS A 561 -12.28 44.23 4.33
CA HIS A 561 -13.55 44.15 5.05
C HIS A 561 -14.68 45.08 4.53
N GLN A 562 -14.55 45.68 3.35
CA GLN A 562 -15.49 46.75 2.92
C GLN A 562 -16.67 46.26 2.06
N HIS A 563 -16.61 45.07 1.47
CA HIS A 563 -17.67 44.55 0.60
C HIS A 563 -18.02 43.08 0.90
N MET A 564 -19.32 42.78 1.03
CA MET A 564 -19.79 41.39 1.04
C MET A 564 -19.54 40.78 -0.34
N LEU A 565 -18.72 39.73 -0.40
CA LEU A 565 -18.54 38.93 -1.61
C LEU A 565 -19.84 38.22 -1.96
N ASP A 566 -20.32 38.40 -3.18
CA ASP A 566 -21.48 37.67 -3.70
C ASP A 566 -21.21 36.15 -3.63
N PRO A 567 -22.08 35.37 -2.96
CA PRO A 567 -21.94 33.91 -2.88
C PRO A 567 -21.79 33.21 -4.23
N SER A 568 -22.38 33.76 -5.29
CA SER A 568 -22.25 33.22 -6.66
C SER A 568 -20.83 33.35 -7.20
N VAL A 569 -20.17 34.49 -6.98
CA VAL A 569 -18.78 34.73 -7.39
C VAL A 569 -17.83 33.83 -6.60
N VAL A 570 -18.05 33.67 -5.29
CA VAL A 570 -17.26 32.74 -4.46
C VAL A 570 -17.40 31.31 -4.96
N ARG A 571 -18.63 30.90 -5.32
CA ARG A 571 -18.89 29.57 -5.89
C ARG A 571 -18.20 29.39 -7.24
N SER A 572 -18.22 30.38 -8.12
CA SER A 572 -17.50 30.34 -9.39
C SER A 572 -15.98 30.29 -9.21
N ILE A 573 -15.43 31.01 -8.23
CA ILE A 573 -14.00 30.92 -7.86
C ILE A 573 -13.68 29.51 -7.36
N PHE A 574 -14.52 28.92 -6.52
CA PHE A 574 -14.33 27.56 -6.00
C PHE A 574 -14.47 26.49 -7.10
N GLN A 575 -15.38 26.66 -8.06
CA GLN A 575 -15.52 25.80 -9.22
C GLN A 575 -14.35 25.94 -10.19
N PHE A 576 -13.95 27.18 -10.53
CA PHE A 576 -12.78 27.46 -11.37
C PHE A 576 -11.51 26.91 -10.73
N ALA A 577 -11.40 27.04 -9.41
CA ALA A 577 -10.28 26.47 -8.73
C ALA A 577 -10.25 24.95 -8.91
N ALA A 578 -11.33 24.20 -9.19
CA ALA A 578 -11.41 22.76 -8.93
C ALA A 578 -10.57 21.81 -9.79
N PRO A 579 -9.88 20.80 -9.19
CA PRO A 579 -8.97 19.96 -9.93
C PRO A 579 -9.85 19.08 -10.80
N THR A 580 -9.54 19.12 -12.10
CA THR A 580 -10.15 18.25 -13.08
C THR A 580 -9.45 16.90 -12.98
N VAL A 581 -10.25 15.86 -12.79
CA VAL A 581 -9.81 14.48 -12.84
C VAL A 581 -9.80 14.03 -14.28
N TYR A 582 -8.72 13.37 -14.69
CA TYR A 582 -8.53 12.87 -16.06
C TYR A 582 -8.52 11.34 -16.07
N ARG A 583 -9.04 10.76 -17.16
CA ARG A 583 -8.98 9.32 -17.39
C ARG A 583 -7.57 8.85 -17.71
N ARG A 584 -7.24 7.66 -17.25
CA ARG A 584 -5.96 6.99 -17.47
C ARG A 584 -6.19 5.57 -17.96
N VAL A 585 -5.79 5.32 -19.20
CA VAL A 585 -5.66 3.97 -19.75
C VAL A 585 -4.22 3.51 -19.52
N ARG A 586 -4.03 2.47 -18.70
CA ARG A 586 -2.75 1.80 -18.46
C ARG A 586 -2.74 0.49 -19.21
N GLN A 587 -1.57 0.15 -19.75
CA GLN A 587 -1.36 -1.13 -20.41
C GLN A 587 -0.25 -1.90 -19.72
N VAL A 588 -0.43 -3.22 -19.64
CA VAL A 588 0.54 -4.15 -19.05
C VAL A 588 0.94 -5.17 -20.12
N PRO A 589 2.24 -5.46 -20.27
CA PRO A 589 2.74 -6.41 -21.26
C PRO A 589 2.37 -7.86 -20.99
#